data_AF-J6F0W5-F1
#
_entry.id   AF-J6F0W5-F1
#
_cell.length_a   1.000
_cell.length_b   1.000
_cell.length_c   1.000
_cell.angle_alpha   90.00
_cell.angle_beta   90.00
_cell.angle_gamma   90.00
#
_symmetry.space_group_name_H-M   'P 1'
#
loop_
_entity.id
_entity.type
_entity.pdbx_description
1 polymer ?
#
loop_
_entity_poly.entity_id
_entity_poly.type
_entity_poly.pdbx_seq_one_letter_code
_entity_poly.pdbx_strand_id
1 'polypeptide(L)'
;MWPVVVAHSRMQGIGAIGAQTPSDHQHHGSDAWQNWAKDEERRRAAYCILYLDTQIGTFWSQHPSRQLSIFAHNINLPAPRSQWEAMSATEWLRAREADPNSRHARHHYSLTHGEFNHHQGAHHQPGDGGYSPAILQALSVDNTQGGQQAFKVDVDNSFSVMLILVGLSAIAWDSRTRGGMGIKFRDGTKHWRNIILKAVVALRASYEMAINGLPPCNETRDIRDWIAISIIQILSDLPMLQVAAGSSTVCGTAIGPKQYADARRRLKLWVATGDAWTCLWQSARFLRETLHAEWGLYTPWAVFLTTLVVWGCGQAIAREDEELPPPSENPEQGAREMLETIFNSPNRVNKLDRGVLDLVVVAASRLENNGSQHTIDNDCAQLLWRLAKVTR
;
A
#
# COMPACT_ATOMS: atom_id res chain seq x y z
N MET A 1 11.15 5.70 -32.01
CA MET A 1 9.85 5.21 -32.50
C MET A 1 9.85 3.70 -32.25
N TRP A 2 9.26 3.26 -31.14
CA TRP A 2 9.28 1.83 -30.76
C TRP A 2 8.26 1.07 -31.62
N PRO A 3 8.63 -0.06 -32.23
CA PRO A 3 7.69 -0.83 -33.04
C PRO A 3 6.64 -1.48 -32.14
N VAL A 4 5.37 -1.21 -32.45
CA VAL A 4 4.22 -1.92 -31.89
C VAL A 4 4.31 -3.37 -32.36
N VAL A 5 4.73 -4.28 -31.47
CA VAL A 5 4.67 -5.72 -31.75
C VAL A 5 3.22 -6.15 -31.57
N VAL A 6 2.45 -6.08 -32.66
CA VAL A 6 1.14 -6.73 -32.74
C VAL A 6 1.42 -8.23 -32.73
N ALA A 7 1.13 -8.89 -31.61
CA ALA A 7 1.19 -10.34 -31.52
C ALA A 7 0.03 -10.92 -32.35
N HIS A 8 0.28 -11.21 -33.63
CA HIS A 8 -0.60 -12.06 -34.42
C HIS A 8 -0.53 -13.48 -33.86
N SER A 9 -1.45 -13.81 -32.94
CA SER A 9 -1.78 -15.20 -32.65
C SER A 9 -2.43 -15.79 -33.90
N ARG A 10 -1.69 -16.63 -34.63
CA ARG A 10 -2.24 -17.37 -35.77
C ARG A 10 -3.26 -18.37 -35.24
N MET A 11 -4.55 -18.11 -35.49
CA MET A 11 -5.60 -19.11 -35.33
C MET A 11 -5.32 -20.31 -36.23
N GLN A 12 -5.03 -21.47 -35.62
CA GLN A 12 -5.28 -22.76 -36.27
C GLN A 12 -6.68 -23.20 -35.85
N GLY A 13 -7.57 -23.33 -36.84
CA GLY A 13 -8.95 -23.75 -36.65
C GLY A 13 -9.04 -25.20 -36.18
N ILE A 14 -9.85 -25.44 -35.16
CA ILE A 14 -10.17 -26.78 -34.64
C ILE A 14 -11.52 -27.17 -35.25
N GLY A 15 -11.49 -28.08 -36.22
CA GLY A 15 -12.67 -28.73 -36.77
C GLY A 15 -12.46 -30.24 -36.78
N ALA A 16 -13.18 -30.93 -35.88
CA ALA A 16 -13.73 -32.29 -36.00
C ALA A 16 -13.89 -32.90 -34.60
N ILE A 17 -15.13 -33.01 -34.14
CA ILE A 17 -15.51 -33.76 -32.94
C ILE A 17 -15.38 -35.25 -33.29
N GLY A 18 -14.23 -35.84 -32.99
CA GLY A 18 -14.02 -37.28 -32.85
C GLY A 18 -13.94 -37.62 -31.36
N ALA A 19 -14.44 -38.80 -30.97
CA ALA A 19 -14.49 -39.27 -29.59
C ALA A 19 -13.14 -39.07 -28.87
N GLN A 20 -13.12 -38.22 -27.85
CA GLN A 20 -11.90 -37.84 -27.12
C GLN A 20 -11.39 -39.02 -26.29
N THR A 21 -10.15 -39.40 -26.52
CA THR A 21 -9.46 -40.39 -25.70
C THR A 21 -8.91 -39.72 -24.42
N PRO A 22 -8.63 -40.47 -23.33
CA PRO A 22 -8.08 -39.90 -22.08
C PRO A 22 -6.79 -39.10 -22.29
N SER A 23 -6.01 -39.45 -23.31
CA SER A 23 -4.82 -38.70 -23.75
C SER A 23 -5.16 -37.31 -24.30
N ASP A 24 -6.26 -37.16 -25.04
CA ASP A 24 -6.66 -35.87 -25.63
C ASP A 24 -7.07 -34.87 -24.54
N HIS A 25 -7.74 -35.33 -23.49
CA HIS A 25 -8.09 -34.50 -22.33
C HIS A 25 -6.86 -33.97 -21.59
N GLN A 26 -5.80 -34.77 -21.45
CA GLN A 26 -4.55 -34.35 -20.82
C GLN A 26 -3.78 -33.34 -21.68
N HIS A 27 -3.73 -33.54 -23.00
CA HIS A 27 -3.08 -32.58 -23.91
C HIS A 27 -3.84 -31.25 -23.94
N HIS A 28 -5.17 -31.28 -24.05
CA HIS A 28 -6.01 -30.07 -23.99
C HIS A 28 -5.90 -29.33 -22.65
N GLY A 29 -5.80 -30.05 -21.52
CA GLY A 29 -5.57 -29.46 -20.21
C GLY A 29 -4.20 -28.78 -20.09
N SER A 30 -3.16 -29.38 -20.66
CA SER A 30 -1.81 -28.81 -20.71
C SER A 30 -1.76 -27.52 -21.53
N ASP A 31 -2.34 -27.51 -22.72
CA ASP A 31 -2.37 -26.31 -23.57
C ASP A 31 -3.20 -25.18 -22.93
N ALA A 32 -4.32 -25.51 -22.30
CA ALA A 32 -5.14 -24.55 -21.56
C ALA A 32 -4.38 -23.94 -20.37
N TRP A 33 -3.65 -24.75 -19.60
CA TRP A 33 -2.83 -24.28 -18.49
C TRP A 33 -1.71 -23.35 -18.96
N GLN A 34 -1.00 -23.70 -20.05
CA GLN A 34 0.06 -22.85 -20.60
C GLN A 34 -0.46 -21.50 -21.11
N ASN A 35 -1.61 -21.49 -21.79
CA ASN A 35 -2.23 -20.25 -22.26
C ASN A 35 -2.69 -19.39 -21.09
N TRP A 36 -3.35 -19.99 -20.08
CA TRP A 36 -3.74 -19.30 -18.86
C TRP A 36 -2.52 -18.72 -18.13
N ALA A 37 -1.43 -19.48 -18.00
CA ALA A 37 -0.22 -19.05 -17.30
C ALA A 37 0.39 -17.80 -17.97
N LYS A 38 0.46 -17.77 -19.30
CA LYS A 38 0.92 -16.58 -20.06
C LYS A 38 0.03 -15.37 -19.83
N ASP A 39 -1.28 -15.55 -19.76
CA ASP A 39 -2.20 -14.44 -19.52
C ASP A 39 -2.15 -13.94 -18.07
N GLU A 40 -1.98 -14.85 -17.10
CA GLU A 40 -1.76 -14.51 -15.69
C GLU A 40 -0.41 -13.81 -15.47
N GLU A 41 0.65 -14.25 -16.16
CA GLU A 41 1.97 -13.61 -16.12
C GLU A 41 1.90 -12.17 -16.63
N ARG A 42 1.26 -11.94 -17.78
CA ARG A 42 1.05 -10.57 -18.33
C ARG A 42 0.25 -9.69 -17.37
N ARG A 43 -0.79 -10.26 -16.75
CA ARG A 43 -1.61 -9.57 -15.74
C ARG A 43 -0.78 -9.15 -14.53
N ARG A 44 0.03 -10.07 -13.98
CA ARG A 44 0.93 -9.76 -12.85
C ARG A 44 1.98 -8.72 -13.23
N ALA A 45 2.56 -8.81 -14.43
CA ALA A 45 3.50 -7.82 -14.94
C ALA A 45 2.87 -6.42 -15.03
N ALA A 46 1.63 -6.31 -15.53
CA ALA A 46 0.89 -5.05 -15.54
C ALA A 46 0.66 -4.49 -14.12
N TYR A 47 0.32 -5.36 -13.16
CA TYR A 47 0.19 -4.95 -11.76
C TYR A 47 1.51 -4.54 -11.11
N CYS A 48 2.64 -5.15 -11.46
CA CYS A 48 3.95 -4.70 -11.00
C CYS A 48 4.25 -3.28 -11.49
N ILE A 49 3.87 -2.93 -12.71
CA ILE A 49 4.01 -1.56 -13.23
C ILE A 49 3.14 -0.60 -12.43
N LEU A 50 1.85 -0.94 -12.24
CA LEU A 50 0.93 -0.13 -11.43
C LEU A 50 1.43 0.06 -10.01
N TYR A 51 1.97 -1.02 -9.42
CA TYR A 51 2.56 -1.03 -8.09
C TYR A 51 3.70 -0.01 -8.02
N LEU A 52 4.70 -0.13 -8.88
CA LEU A 52 5.86 0.76 -8.96
C LEU A 52 5.47 2.22 -9.18
N ASP A 53 4.59 2.50 -10.14
CA ASP A 53 4.09 3.86 -10.41
C ASP A 53 3.41 4.47 -9.17
N THR A 54 2.64 3.65 -8.45
CA THR A 54 1.97 4.08 -7.23
C THR A 54 2.97 4.29 -6.09
N GLN A 55 4.04 3.49 -6.00
CA GLN A 55 5.10 3.74 -5.02
C GLN A 55 5.76 5.09 -5.28
N ILE A 56 6.07 5.40 -6.54
CA ILE A 56 6.67 6.69 -6.96
C ILE A 56 5.82 7.87 -6.49
N GLY A 57 4.49 7.79 -6.67
CA GLY A 57 3.55 8.79 -6.15
C GLY A 57 3.45 8.79 -4.62
N THR A 58 3.37 7.62 -4.00
CA THR A 58 3.07 7.48 -2.57
C THR A 58 4.25 7.83 -1.68
N PHE A 59 5.44 7.33 -1.99
CA PHE A 59 6.63 7.48 -1.15
C PHE A 59 7.38 8.78 -1.46
N TRP A 60 7.52 9.09 -2.74
CA TRP A 60 8.34 10.20 -3.20
C TRP A 60 7.51 11.41 -3.64
N SER A 61 6.19 11.33 -3.59
CA SER A 61 5.33 12.44 -4.03
C SER A 61 5.67 12.94 -5.44
N GLN A 62 6.22 12.06 -6.28
CA GLN A 62 6.55 12.35 -7.65
C GLN A 62 5.37 11.97 -8.53
N HIS A 63 5.07 12.81 -9.50
CA HIS A 63 3.97 12.57 -10.42
C HIS A 63 4.43 11.61 -11.53
N PRO A 64 3.92 10.36 -11.60
CA PRO A 64 4.17 9.53 -12.77
C PRO A 64 3.38 10.15 -13.91
N SER A 65 4.06 10.69 -14.92
CA SER A 65 3.44 11.40 -16.06
C SER A 65 2.42 10.57 -16.84
N ARG A 66 2.38 9.25 -16.60
CA ARG A 66 1.48 8.29 -17.25
C ARG A 66 0.62 7.47 -16.28
N GLN A 67 0.52 7.85 -15.00
CA GLN A 67 -0.36 7.12 -14.09
C GLN A 67 -1.80 7.25 -14.58
N LEU A 68 -2.34 6.12 -15.06
CA LEU A 68 -3.73 6.00 -15.45
C LEU A 68 -4.60 6.08 -14.20
N SER A 69 -5.82 6.60 -14.36
CA SER A 69 -6.83 6.47 -13.32
C SER A 69 -6.96 5.00 -12.91
N ILE A 70 -7.07 4.74 -11.61
CA ILE A 70 -7.23 3.38 -11.11
C ILE A 70 -8.48 2.69 -11.69
N PHE A 71 -9.48 3.46 -12.11
CA PHE A 71 -10.71 2.99 -12.76
C PHE A 71 -10.57 2.76 -14.27
N ALA A 72 -9.48 3.20 -14.89
CA ALA A 72 -9.18 2.86 -16.28
C ALA A 72 -8.61 1.44 -16.42
N HIS A 73 -8.25 0.80 -15.29
CA HIS A 73 -7.70 -0.55 -15.28
C HIS A 73 -8.83 -1.59 -15.28
N ASN A 74 -9.26 -1.99 -16.48
CA ASN A 74 -10.23 -3.08 -16.65
C ASN A 74 -9.53 -4.46 -16.67
N ILE A 75 -8.85 -4.78 -15.57
CA ILE A 75 -8.09 -6.03 -15.40
C ILE A 75 -8.64 -6.77 -14.17
N ASN A 76 -8.76 -8.09 -14.27
CA ASN A 76 -9.14 -8.94 -13.13
C ASN A 76 -8.04 -8.97 -12.08
N LEU A 77 -8.40 -9.19 -10.82
CA LEU A 77 -7.41 -9.45 -9.78
C LEU A 77 -6.59 -10.71 -10.13
N PRO A 78 -5.31 -10.78 -9.69
CA PRO A 78 -4.47 -11.96 -9.85
C PRO A 78 -5.11 -13.21 -9.23
N ALA A 79 -4.82 -14.36 -9.82
CA ALA A 79 -5.28 -15.63 -9.29
C ALA A 79 -4.68 -15.91 -7.90
N PRO A 80 -5.34 -16.73 -7.06
CA PRO A 80 -4.79 -17.18 -5.78
C PRO A 80 -3.44 -17.87 -5.92
N ARG A 81 -2.63 -17.83 -4.84
CA ARG A 81 -1.29 -18.43 -4.80
C ARG A 81 -1.28 -19.89 -5.24
N SER A 82 -2.27 -20.68 -4.79
CA SER A 82 -2.39 -22.10 -5.13
C SER A 82 -2.53 -22.39 -6.63
N GLN A 83 -3.13 -21.48 -7.40
CA GLN A 83 -3.22 -21.60 -8.85
C GLN A 83 -1.92 -21.15 -9.54
N TRP A 84 -1.27 -20.12 -9.00
CA TRP A 84 -0.03 -19.56 -9.53
C TRP A 84 1.19 -20.47 -9.32
N GLU A 85 1.29 -21.10 -8.15
CA GLU A 85 2.38 -22.00 -7.77
C GLU A 85 2.19 -23.43 -8.26
N ALA A 86 1.09 -23.72 -8.96
CA ALA A 86 0.84 -25.04 -9.52
C ALA A 86 1.91 -25.40 -10.56
N MET A 87 2.61 -26.52 -10.35
CA MET A 87 3.73 -26.95 -11.19
C MET A 87 3.29 -27.83 -12.36
N SER A 88 2.00 -28.15 -12.44
CA SER A 88 1.42 -28.94 -13.51
C SER A 88 -0.03 -28.52 -13.81
N ALA A 89 -0.50 -28.82 -15.02
CA ALA A 89 -1.89 -28.59 -15.42
C ALA A 89 -2.89 -29.30 -14.49
N THR A 90 -2.55 -30.49 -13.98
CA THR A 90 -3.39 -31.27 -13.07
C THR A 90 -3.51 -30.62 -11.69
N GLU A 91 -2.42 -30.07 -11.15
CA GLU A 91 -2.46 -29.29 -9.90
C GLU A 91 -3.24 -28.00 -10.06
N TRP A 92 -3.02 -27.31 -11.17
CA TRP A 92 -3.71 -26.08 -11.51
C TRP A 92 -5.23 -26.28 -11.61
N LEU A 93 -5.69 -27.34 -12.30
CA LEU A 93 -7.10 -27.70 -12.38
C LEU A 93 -7.70 -27.99 -11.00
N ARG A 94 -7.01 -28.78 -10.16
CA ARG A 94 -7.45 -29.07 -8.79
C ARG A 94 -7.58 -27.80 -7.95
N ALA A 95 -6.59 -26.89 -8.02
CA ALA A 95 -6.64 -25.61 -7.32
C ALA A 95 -7.81 -24.74 -7.80
N ARG A 96 -8.09 -24.72 -9.10
CA ARG A 96 -9.24 -24.01 -9.68
C ARG A 96 -10.59 -24.61 -9.33
N GLU A 97 -10.67 -25.93 -9.14
CA GLU A 97 -11.91 -26.60 -8.74
C GLU A 97 -12.24 -26.37 -7.26
N ALA A 98 -11.20 -26.27 -6.43
CA ALA A 98 -11.28 -25.96 -5.02
C ALA A 98 -11.68 -24.49 -4.77
N ASP A 99 -11.29 -23.56 -5.66
CA ASP A 99 -11.62 -22.15 -5.56
C ASP A 99 -13.13 -21.88 -5.84
N PRO A 100 -13.92 -21.44 -4.84
CA PRO A 100 -15.33 -21.12 -5.01
C PRO A 100 -15.58 -20.00 -6.01
N ASN A 101 -14.66 -19.02 -6.09
CA ASN A 101 -14.77 -17.87 -6.98
C ASN A 101 -14.46 -18.22 -8.45
N SER A 102 -13.66 -19.28 -8.67
CA SER A 102 -13.33 -19.79 -10.01
C SER A 102 -14.50 -20.52 -10.69
N ARG A 103 -15.52 -20.92 -9.92
CA ARG A 103 -16.73 -21.59 -10.45
C ARG A 103 -17.59 -20.68 -11.32
N HIS A 104 -17.61 -19.37 -11.05
CA HIS A 104 -18.31 -18.38 -11.87
C HIS A 104 -17.58 -18.06 -13.18
N ALA A 105 -16.26 -18.26 -13.24
CA ALA A 105 -15.48 -18.07 -14.46
C ALA A 105 -15.65 -19.21 -15.50
N ARG A 106 -16.19 -20.37 -15.10
CA ARG A 106 -16.43 -21.51 -16.02
C ARG A 106 -17.45 -21.20 -17.12
N HIS A 107 -18.40 -20.29 -16.86
CA HIS A 107 -19.43 -19.95 -17.85
C HIS A 107 -18.94 -19.06 -18.99
N HIS A 108 -17.83 -18.34 -18.84
CA HIS A 108 -17.31 -17.44 -19.88
C HIS A 108 -16.36 -18.09 -20.88
N TYR A 109 -15.86 -19.29 -20.60
CA TYR A 109 -15.01 -20.05 -21.52
C TYR A 109 -15.76 -21.18 -22.24
N SER A 110 -17.07 -21.31 -22.03
CA SER A 110 -17.91 -22.28 -22.74
C SER A 110 -18.42 -21.67 -24.05
N LEU A 111 -17.82 -22.11 -25.16
CA LEU A 111 -18.43 -22.24 -26.49
C LEU A 111 -19.24 -21.04 -27.03
N THR A 112 -18.56 -20.06 -27.61
CA THR A 112 -19.07 -19.37 -28.81
C THR A 112 -18.00 -19.36 -29.89
N HIS A 113 -18.02 -20.40 -30.71
CA HIS A 113 -17.44 -20.38 -32.05
C HIS A 113 -18.32 -19.52 -32.96
N GLY A 114 -17.70 -18.62 -33.72
CA GLY A 114 -18.27 -18.00 -34.90
C GLY A 114 -19.13 -16.77 -34.63
N GLU A 115 -18.51 -15.60 -34.59
CA GLU A 115 -18.90 -14.45 -35.44
C GLU A 115 -17.91 -13.31 -35.25
N PHE A 116 -17.23 -12.96 -36.34
CA PHE A 116 -16.47 -11.73 -36.45
C PHE A 116 -17.45 -10.55 -36.50
N ASN A 117 -17.36 -9.63 -35.55
CA ASN A 117 -17.79 -8.26 -35.79
C ASN A 117 -16.68 -7.30 -35.39
N HIS A 118 -16.19 -6.57 -36.39
CA HIS A 118 -15.34 -5.39 -36.23
C HIS A 118 -16.16 -4.29 -35.54
N HIS A 119 -15.48 -3.55 -34.65
CA HIS A 119 -15.97 -2.36 -33.96
C HIS A 119 -16.95 -2.61 -32.80
N GLN A 120 -16.40 -2.82 -31.60
CA GLN A 120 -16.75 -2.11 -30.37
C GLN A 120 -15.91 -2.71 -29.23
N GLY A 121 -15.40 -1.85 -28.34
CA GLY A 121 -14.68 -2.30 -27.15
C GLY A 121 -15.53 -3.31 -26.40
N ALA A 122 -14.96 -4.47 -26.08
CA ALA A 122 -15.63 -5.48 -25.28
C ALA A 122 -15.97 -4.87 -23.91
N HIS A 123 -17.19 -4.35 -23.79
CA HIS A 123 -17.85 -4.08 -22.53
C HIS A 123 -18.02 -5.44 -21.83
N HIS A 124 -16.98 -5.84 -21.11
CA HIS A 124 -17.07 -6.90 -20.14
C HIS A 124 -18.01 -6.40 -19.04
N GLN A 125 -19.12 -7.10 -18.83
CA GLN A 125 -19.98 -6.86 -17.67
C GLN A 125 -19.15 -6.98 -16.39
N PRO A 126 -19.46 -6.19 -15.35
CA PRO A 126 -18.70 -6.20 -14.09
C PRO A 126 -18.94 -7.53 -13.38
N GLY A 127 -18.07 -8.50 -13.63
CA GLY A 127 -17.94 -9.67 -12.79
C GLY A 127 -17.26 -9.29 -11.48
N ASP A 128 -17.70 -9.93 -10.39
CA ASP A 128 -17.30 -9.74 -8.98
C ASP A 128 -15.78 -9.86 -8.66
N GLY A 129 -14.90 -9.99 -9.67
CA GLY A 129 -13.45 -10.21 -9.52
C GLY A 129 -12.54 -9.17 -10.19
N GLY A 130 -13.09 -8.06 -10.66
CA GLY A 130 -12.32 -6.97 -11.27
C GLY A 130 -11.56 -6.12 -10.25
N TYR A 131 -10.42 -5.53 -10.66
CA TYR A 131 -9.64 -4.65 -9.79
C TYR A 131 -10.38 -3.39 -9.34
N SER A 132 -10.97 -2.64 -10.28
CA SER A 132 -11.72 -1.43 -9.94
C SER A 132 -12.96 -1.71 -9.08
N PRO A 133 -13.78 -2.74 -9.37
CA PRO A 133 -14.85 -3.18 -8.45
C PRO A 133 -14.35 -3.50 -7.04
N ALA A 134 -13.23 -4.20 -6.88
CA ALA A 134 -12.67 -4.52 -5.57
C ALA A 134 -12.27 -3.27 -4.77
N ILE A 135 -11.73 -2.25 -5.45
CA ILE A 135 -11.45 -0.95 -4.84
C ILE A 135 -12.74 -0.23 -4.45
N LEU A 136 -13.74 -0.21 -5.32
CA LEU A 136 -15.05 0.41 -5.02
C LEU A 136 -15.72 -0.26 -3.82
N GLN A 137 -15.63 -1.59 -3.72
CA GLN A 137 -16.09 -2.35 -2.56
C GLN A 137 -15.34 -1.92 -1.29
N ALA A 138 -14.01 -1.82 -1.34
CA ALA A 138 -13.21 -1.35 -0.21
C ALA A 138 -13.57 0.09 0.22
N LEU A 139 -13.94 0.96 -0.72
CA LEU A 139 -14.40 2.33 -0.44
C LEU A 139 -15.83 2.39 0.10
N SER A 140 -16.66 1.39 -0.18
CA SER A 140 -18.07 1.33 0.22
C SER A 140 -18.33 0.91 1.67
N VAL A 141 -17.27 0.75 2.47
CA VAL A 141 -17.36 0.32 3.87
C VAL A 141 -18.03 1.44 4.71
N ASP A 142 -19.35 1.36 4.82
CA ASP A 142 -20.16 2.19 5.72
C ASP A 142 -20.15 1.57 7.14
N ASN A 143 -19.57 2.28 8.11
CA ASN A 143 -19.52 1.87 9.53
C ASN A 143 -20.87 1.98 10.27
N THR A 144 -21.99 2.11 9.56
CA THR A 144 -23.31 2.20 10.16
C THR A 144 -23.88 0.80 10.40
N GLN A 145 -23.73 0.35 11.65
CA GLN A 145 -24.45 -0.72 12.32
C GLN A 145 -23.97 -2.15 12.03
N GLY A 146 -23.79 -2.91 13.12
CA GLY A 146 -23.14 -4.21 13.12
C GLY A 146 -23.79 -5.21 12.19
N GLY A 147 -22.95 -5.81 11.34
CA GLY A 147 -23.29 -6.97 10.53
C GLY A 147 -22.98 -6.77 9.05
N GLN A 148 -21.82 -7.28 8.61
CA GLN A 148 -21.56 -7.76 7.23
C GLN A 148 -21.63 -6.67 6.14
N GLN A 149 -20.52 -6.15 5.62
CA GLN A 149 -19.44 -6.88 4.94
C GLN A 149 -18.10 -6.19 5.20
N ALA A 150 -17.31 -6.71 6.14
CA ALA A 150 -15.89 -6.40 6.16
C ALA A 150 -15.26 -6.93 4.87
N PHE A 151 -14.35 -6.16 4.27
CA PHE A 151 -13.59 -6.60 3.10
C PHE A 151 -13.06 -8.02 3.34
N LYS A 152 -13.45 -8.98 2.49
CA LYS A 152 -13.04 -10.38 2.63
C LYS A 152 -11.57 -10.49 2.20
N VAL A 153 -10.69 -10.52 3.19
CA VAL A 153 -9.27 -10.78 2.98
C VAL A 153 -9.08 -12.26 2.65
N ASP A 154 -8.54 -12.52 1.47
CA ASP A 154 -7.99 -13.82 1.12
C ASP A 154 -6.48 -13.82 1.42
N VAL A 155 -6.09 -14.47 2.53
CA VAL A 155 -4.70 -14.53 2.97
C VAL A 155 -3.85 -15.30 1.97
N ASP A 156 -4.43 -16.33 1.32
CA ASP A 156 -3.80 -17.10 0.25
C ASP A 156 -3.60 -16.26 -1.04
N ASN A 157 -4.21 -15.08 -1.10
CA ASN A 157 -4.00 -14.08 -2.14
C ASN A 157 -3.59 -12.72 -1.56
N SER A 158 -2.56 -12.73 -0.69
CA SER A 158 -1.94 -11.53 -0.11
C SER A 158 -1.53 -10.49 -1.16
N PHE A 159 -1.22 -10.91 -2.40
CA PHE A 159 -0.94 -9.98 -3.50
C PHE A 159 -2.17 -9.13 -3.87
N SER A 160 -3.37 -9.71 -3.90
CA SER A 160 -4.61 -8.95 -4.16
C SER A 160 -4.92 -7.94 -3.06
N VAL A 161 -4.65 -8.30 -1.80
CA VAL A 161 -4.76 -7.36 -0.66
C VAL A 161 -3.83 -6.16 -0.88
N MET A 162 -2.58 -6.43 -1.29
CA MET A 162 -1.61 -5.38 -1.58
C MET A 162 -2.06 -4.48 -2.74
N LEU A 163 -2.61 -5.06 -3.82
CA LEU A 163 -3.09 -4.28 -4.96
C LEU A 163 -4.26 -3.37 -4.62
N ILE A 164 -5.17 -3.81 -3.75
CA ILE A 164 -6.28 -2.98 -3.28
C ILE A 164 -5.77 -1.82 -2.44
N LEU A 165 -4.84 -2.10 -1.53
CA LEU A 165 -4.17 -1.06 -0.76
C LEU A 165 -3.45 -0.04 -1.65
N VAL A 166 -2.71 -0.51 -2.65
CA VAL A 166 -2.08 0.31 -3.70
C VAL A 166 -3.13 1.17 -4.42
N GLY A 167 -4.28 0.61 -4.77
CA GLY A 167 -5.36 1.34 -5.40
C GLY A 167 -5.92 2.46 -4.52
N LEU A 168 -6.10 2.20 -3.22
CA LEU A 168 -6.52 3.22 -2.24
C LEU A 168 -5.48 4.34 -2.10
N SER A 169 -4.18 4.00 -2.06
CA SER A 169 -3.07 4.97 -2.01
C SER A 169 -2.97 5.82 -3.28
N ALA A 170 -3.21 5.21 -4.45
CA ALA A 170 -3.30 5.94 -5.72
C ALA A 170 -4.45 6.95 -5.73
N ILE A 171 -5.63 6.56 -5.23
CA ILE A 171 -6.77 7.47 -5.11
C ILE A 171 -6.48 8.60 -4.12
N ALA A 172 -5.82 8.32 -3.00
CA ALA A 172 -5.42 9.34 -2.04
C ALA A 172 -4.47 10.36 -2.68
N TRP A 173 -3.48 9.89 -3.43
CA TRP A 173 -2.56 10.71 -4.19
C TRP A 173 -3.28 11.61 -5.21
N ASP A 174 -4.15 11.03 -6.03
CA ASP A 174 -4.93 11.75 -7.05
C ASP A 174 -5.89 12.77 -6.44
N SER A 175 -6.52 12.43 -5.32
CA SER A 175 -7.42 13.32 -4.59
C SER A 175 -6.68 14.54 -4.03
N ARG A 176 -5.45 14.34 -3.55
CA ARG A 176 -4.59 15.43 -3.07
C ARG A 176 -4.08 16.32 -4.20
N THR A 177 -3.58 15.73 -5.28
CA THR A 177 -2.80 16.47 -6.29
C THR A 177 -3.63 17.01 -7.44
N ARG A 178 -4.69 16.29 -7.85
CA ARG A 178 -5.48 16.61 -9.04
C ARG A 178 -6.95 16.94 -8.71
N GLY A 179 -7.32 17.00 -7.43
CA GLY A 179 -8.69 17.34 -7.00
C GLY A 179 -9.73 16.24 -7.25
N GLY A 180 -9.31 14.98 -7.37
CA GLY A 180 -10.21 13.82 -7.44
C GLY A 180 -10.72 13.48 -8.84
N MET A 181 -9.81 13.18 -9.77
CA MET A 181 -10.08 12.81 -11.17
C MET A 181 -11.21 11.77 -11.35
N GLY A 182 -12.46 12.23 -11.43
CA GLY A 182 -13.60 11.40 -11.80
C GLY A 182 -14.26 10.60 -10.68
N ILE A 183 -13.69 10.52 -9.46
CA ILE A 183 -14.37 9.90 -8.32
C ILE A 183 -15.33 10.91 -7.70
N LYS A 184 -16.62 10.76 -8.02
CA LYS A 184 -17.68 11.43 -7.26
C LYS A 184 -17.94 10.62 -5.99
N PHE A 185 -17.22 10.94 -4.93
CA PHE A 185 -17.59 10.45 -3.60
C PHE A 185 -19.03 10.87 -3.29
N ARG A 186 -19.83 9.97 -2.71
CA ARG A 186 -21.23 10.22 -2.35
C ARG A 186 -21.38 11.50 -1.50
N ASP A 187 -20.42 11.75 -0.61
CA ASP A 187 -20.37 12.91 0.30
C ASP A 187 -19.51 14.08 -0.22
N GLY A 188 -19.18 14.07 -1.51
CA GLY A 188 -18.35 15.07 -2.17
C GLY A 188 -16.84 14.91 -1.94
N THR A 189 -16.04 15.54 -2.80
CA THR A 189 -14.57 15.44 -2.75
C THR A 189 -13.94 16.05 -1.51
N LYS A 190 -14.65 16.87 -0.72
CA LYS A 190 -14.11 17.49 0.51
C LYS A 190 -13.78 16.48 1.61
N HIS A 191 -14.42 15.31 1.64
CA HIS A 191 -14.27 14.29 2.69
C HIS A 191 -13.40 13.09 2.27
N TRP A 192 -12.68 13.19 1.14
CA TRP A 192 -11.91 12.08 0.57
C TRP A 192 -10.98 11.41 1.60
N ARG A 193 -10.31 12.19 2.46
CA ARG A 193 -9.38 11.67 3.48
C ARG A 193 -10.07 10.69 4.42
N ASN A 194 -11.24 11.06 4.93
CA ASN A 194 -12.00 10.24 5.87
C ASN A 194 -12.49 8.95 5.20
N ILE A 195 -12.98 9.04 3.96
CA ILE A 195 -13.47 7.88 3.20
C ILE A 195 -12.34 6.87 2.97
N ILE A 196 -11.20 7.32 2.44
CA ILE A 196 -10.07 6.43 2.15
C ILE A 196 -9.44 5.91 3.46
N LEU A 197 -9.29 6.76 4.48
CA LEU A 197 -8.76 6.33 5.77
C LEU A 197 -9.61 5.22 6.39
N LYS A 198 -10.94 5.35 6.36
CA LYS A 198 -11.85 4.30 6.84
C LYS A 198 -11.64 2.99 6.07
N ALA A 199 -11.55 3.06 4.74
CA ALA A 199 -11.28 1.89 3.90
C ALA A 199 -9.95 1.21 4.26
N VAL A 200 -8.86 1.97 4.40
CA VAL A 200 -7.53 1.43 4.76
C VAL A 200 -7.53 0.85 6.18
N VAL A 201 -8.18 1.51 7.15
CA VAL A 201 -8.29 1.01 8.53
C VAL A 201 -9.14 -0.26 8.60
N ALA A 202 -10.23 -0.34 7.84
CA ALA A 202 -11.05 -1.54 7.75
C ALA A 202 -10.29 -2.69 7.09
N LEU A 203 -9.57 -2.42 5.98
CA LEU A 203 -8.70 -3.39 5.31
C LEU A 203 -7.65 -3.94 6.28
N ARG A 204 -7.00 -3.05 7.05
CA ARG A 204 -6.04 -3.45 8.08
C ARG A 204 -6.67 -4.35 9.13
N ALA A 205 -7.81 -3.96 9.69
CA ALA A 205 -8.48 -4.75 10.72
C ALA A 205 -8.85 -6.16 10.20
N SER A 206 -9.40 -6.26 8.98
CA SER A 206 -9.67 -7.54 8.34
C SER A 206 -8.38 -8.36 8.12
N TYR A 207 -7.30 -7.71 7.69
CA TYR A 207 -6.04 -8.39 7.41
C TYR A 207 -5.40 -8.93 8.70
N GLU A 208 -5.29 -8.11 9.73
CA GLU A 208 -4.76 -8.48 11.05
C GLU A 208 -5.57 -9.61 11.68
N MET A 209 -6.90 -9.59 11.57
CA MET A 209 -7.75 -10.69 12.02
C MET A 209 -7.47 -11.98 11.24
N ALA A 210 -7.24 -11.89 9.93
CA ALA A 210 -7.04 -13.05 9.07
C ALA A 210 -5.66 -13.70 9.26
N ILE A 211 -4.64 -12.91 9.61
CA ILE A 211 -3.29 -13.43 9.89
C ILE A 211 -3.05 -13.78 11.36
N ASN A 212 -4.03 -13.56 12.24
CA ASN A 212 -3.89 -13.82 13.65
C ASN A 212 -3.60 -15.31 13.90
N GLY A 213 -2.50 -15.62 14.59
CA GLY A 213 -2.05 -16.99 14.85
C GLY A 213 -1.21 -17.63 13.73
N LEU A 214 -1.01 -16.93 12.60
CA LEU A 214 -0.06 -17.36 11.57
C LEU A 214 1.38 -16.92 11.92
N PRO A 215 2.40 -17.68 11.52
CA PRO A 215 3.79 -17.27 11.72
C PRO A 215 4.12 -16.01 10.89
N PRO A 216 4.96 -15.10 11.41
CA PRO A 216 5.33 -13.89 10.68
C PRO A 216 6.15 -14.24 9.44
N CYS A 217 5.77 -13.69 8.29
CA CYS A 217 6.50 -13.83 7.03
C CYS A 217 6.73 -12.46 6.36
N ASN A 218 7.58 -12.43 5.33
CA ASN A 218 7.94 -11.17 4.67
C ASN A 218 6.71 -10.44 4.09
N GLU A 219 5.78 -11.17 3.48
CA GLU A 219 4.56 -10.60 2.92
C GLU A 219 3.68 -9.91 3.99
N THR A 220 3.57 -10.51 5.18
CA THR A 220 2.82 -9.90 6.28
C THR A 220 3.48 -8.61 6.80
N ARG A 221 4.82 -8.57 6.82
CA ARG A 221 5.58 -7.37 7.20
C ARG A 221 5.41 -6.28 6.16
N ASP A 222 5.55 -6.62 4.88
CA ASP A 222 5.44 -5.66 3.77
C ASP A 222 4.04 -5.03 3.69
N ILE A 223 2.98 -5.81 3.89
CA ILE A 223 1.60 -5.29 3.92
C ILE A 223 1.39 -4.39 5.13
N ARG A 224 1.84 -4.79 6.33
CA ARG A 224 1.76 -3.95 7.55
C ARG A 224 2.43 -2.59 7.33
N ASP A 225 3.65 -2.61 6.80
CA ASP A 225 4.45 -1.40 6.58
C ASP A 225 3.81 -0.51 5.51
N TRP A 226 3.29 -1.10 4.44
CA TRP A 226 2.59 -0.36 3.40
C TRP A 226 1.30 0.29 3.91
N ILE A 227 0.56 -0.38 4.79
CA ILE A 227 -0.63 0.18 5.45
C ILE A 227 -0.22 1.41 6.28
N ALA A 228 0.86 1.31 7.06
CA ALA A 228 1.36 2.43 7.86
C ALA A 228 1.73 3.62 6.97
N ILE A 229 2.50 3.39 5.89
CA ILE A 229 2.91 4.45 4.96
C ILE A 229 1.68 5.07 4.27
N SER A 230 0.71 4.25 3.86
CA SER A 230 -0.53 4.73 3.21
C SER A 230 -1.35 5.61 4.14
N ILE A 231 -1.44 5.28 5.43
CA ILE A 231 -2.14 6.10 6.43
C ILE A 231 -1.44 7.46 6.58
N ILE A 232 -0.12 7.48 6.71
CA ILE A 232 0.64 8.74 6.83
C ILE A 232 0.49 9.57 5.55
N GLN A 233 0.54 8.91 4.40
CA GLN A 233 0.31 9.55 3.10
C GLN A 233 -1.12 10.09 2.99
N ILE A 234 -2.15 9.49 3.59
CA ILE A 234 -3.51 10.04 3.57
C ILE A 234 -3.63 11.26 4.50
N LEU A 235 -3.06 11.16 5.71
CA LEU A 235 -3.25 12.12 6.81
C LEU A 235 -2.27 13.29 6.81
N SER A 236 -1.13 13.17 6.14
CA SER A 236 -0.07 14.17 6.13
C SER A 236 0.51 14.40 4.72
N ASP A 237 1.50 15.27 4.62
CA ASP A 237 2.30 15.51 3.42
C ASP A 237 3.73 15.04 3.73
N LEU A 238 4.18 13.95 3.06
CA LEU A 238 5.47 13.32 3.35
C LEU A 238 6.66 14.26 3.05
N PRO A 239 6.74 14.93 1.88
CA PRO A 239 7.69 16.01 1.65
C PRO A 239 7.68 17.07 2.74
N MET A 240 6.51 17.51 3.21
CA MET A 240 6.44 18.52 4.28
C MET A 240 7.13 18.02 5.55
N LEU A 241 6.90 16.76 5.97
CA LEU A 241 7.55 16.18 7.15
C LEU A 241 9.08 16.15 7.00
N GLN A 242 9.58 15.65 5.86
CA GLN A 242 11.02 15.55 5.58
C GLN A 242 11.70 16.91 5.51
N VAL A 243 11.08 17.87 4.82
CA VAL A 243 11.62 19.24 4.70
C VAL A 243 11.61 19.93 6.05
N ALA A 244 10.53 19.82 6.83
CA ALA A 244 10.46 20.41 8.17
C ALA A 244 11.49 19.80 9.12
N ALA A 245 11.85 18.54 8.93
CA ALA A 245 12.95 17.85 9.64
C ALA A 245 14.35 18.31 9.21
N GLY A 246 14.49 19.10 8.15
CA GLY A 246 15.78 19.60 7.68
C GLY A 246 16.43 18.74 6.60
N SER A 247 15.63 18.00 5.82
CA SER A 247 16.15 17.36 4.62
C SER A 247 16.65 18.43 3.62
N SER A 248 17.88 18.25 3.13
CA SER A 248 18.51 19.14 2.16
C SER A 248 18.05 18.87 0.72
N THR A 249 17.55 17.66 0.47
CA THR A 249 16.97 17.25 -0.81
C THR A 249 15.68 16.49 -0.56
N VAL A 250 14.72 16.64 -1.46
CA VAL A 250 13.55 15.77 -1.53
C VAL A 250 13.36 15.38 -2.98
N CYS A 251 13.42 14.07 -3.25
CA CYS A 251 13.14 13.49 -4.57
C CYS A 251 14.00 14.10 -5.69
N GLY A 252 15.29 14.28 -5.40
CA GLY A 252 16.30 14.84 -6.31
C GLY A 252 16.32 16.37 -6.40
N THR A 253 15.41 17.06 -5.71
CA THR A 253 15.35 18.53 -5.71
C THR A 253 15.98 19.09 -4.44
N ALA A 254 16.91 20.03 -4.58
CA ALA A 254 17.49 20.75 -3.44
C ALA A 254 16.45 21.66 -2.77
N ILE A 255 16.50 21.71 -1.44
CA ILE A 255 15.55 22.47 -0.63
C ILE A 255 16.17 23.81 -0.22
N GLY A 256 15.54 24.90 -0.62
CA GLY A 256 15.95 26.26 -0.26
C GLY A 256 15.38 26.73 1.10
N PRO A 257 15.94 27.81 1.68
CA PRO A 257 15.50 28.34 2.98
C PRO A 257 14.01 28.71 3.04
N LYS A 258 13.45 29.22 1.93
CA LYS A 258 12.03 29.57 1.82
C LYS A 258 11.12 28.33 1.90
N GLN A 259 11.50 27.24 1.22
CA GLN A 259 10.76 25.98 1.27
C GLN A 259 10.82 25.35 2.66
N TYR A 260 11.99 25.42 3.31
CA TYR A 260 12.15 25.01 4.70
C TYR A 260 11.23 25.78 5.65
N ALA A 261 11.23 27.12 5.56
CA ALA A 261 10.37 27.97 6.39
C ALA A 261 8.88 27.70 6.15
N ASP A 262 8.46 27.50 4.89
CA ASP A 262 7.09 27.14 4.55
C ASP A 262 6.69 25.77 5.10
N ALA A 263 7.55 24.76 4.97
CA ALA A 263 7.29 23.43 5.53
C ALA A 263 7.14 23.46 7.07
N ARG A 264 7.99 24.22 7.78
CA ARG A 264 7.88 24.41 9.24
C ARG A 264 6.55 25.09 9.62
N ARG A 265 6.13 26.11 8.87
CA ARG A 265 4.82 26.75 9.06
C ARG A 265 3.68 25.77 8.82
N ARG A 266 3.72 25.02 7.73
CA ARG A 266 2.69 24.03 7.37
C ARG A 266 2.61 22.89 8.38
N LEU A 267 3.75 22.43 8.91
CA LEU A 267 3.80 21.45 9.99
C LEU A 267 3.05 21.95 11.23
N LYS A 268 3.29 23.19 11.68
CA LYS A 268 2.58 23.78 12.82
C LYS A 268 1.07 23.84 12.61
N LEU A 269 0.63 24.26 11.42
CA LEU A 269 -0.79 24.28 11.05
C LEU A 269 -1.40 22.88 11.01
N TRP A 270 -0.69 21.90 10.47
CA TRP A 270 -1.13 20.52 10.39
C TRP A 270 -1.27 19.89 11.78
N VAL A 271 -0.30 20.09 12.69
CA VAL A 271 -0.35 19.54 14.05
C VAL A 271 -1.58 20.02 14.82
N ALA A 272 -2.12 21.20 14.52
CA ALA A 272 -3.36 21.69 15.12
C ALA A 272 -4.62 20.90 14.72
N THR A 273 -4.57 20.08 13.66
CA THR A 273 -5.72 19.36 13.11
C THR A 273 -6.00 18.02 13.79
N GLY A 274 -7.22 17.48 13.59
CA GLY A 274 -7.56 16.11 13.99
C GLY A 274 -6.77 15.05 13.22
N ASP A 275 -6.48 15.30 11.94
CA ASP A 275 -5.69 14.40 11.08
C ASP A 275 -4.30 14.13 11.67
N ALA A 276 -3.65 15.16 12.23
CA ALA A 276 -2.35 14.99 12.88
C ALA A 276 -2.44 14.11 14.14
N TRP A 277 -3.48 14.27 14.96
CA TRP A 277 -3.68 13.40 16.12
C TRP A 277 -3.91 11.94 15.69
N THR A 278 -4.77 11.70 14.71
CA THR A 278 -4.97 10.35 14.17
C THR A 278 -3.66 9.80 13.59
N CYS A 279 -2.89 10.59 12.86
CA CYS A 279 -1.61 10.17 12.28
C CYS A 279 -0.59 9.82 13.37
N LEU A 280 -0.52 10.61 14.44
CA LEU A 280 0.34 10.37 15.59
C LEU A 280 -0.01 9.05 16.30
N TRP A 281 -1.30 8.81 16.57
CA TRP A 281 -1.75 7.58 17.20
C TRP A 281 -1.46 6.34 16.33
N GLN A 282 -1.72 6.42 15.02
CA GLN A 282 -1.43 5.33 14.08
C GLN A 282 0.07 5.04 13.97
N SER A 283 0.89 6.10 13.99
CA SER A 283 2.35 6.00 13.98
C SER A 283 2.88 5.36 15.27
N ALA A 284 2.35 5.76 16.42
CA ALA A 284 2.72 5.17 17.70
C ALA A 284 2.34 3.69 17.77
N ARG A 285 1.13 3.31 17.33
CA ARG A 285 0.72 1.91 17.22
C ARG A 285 1.71 1.08 16.40
N PHE A 286 2.04 1.55 15.19
CA PHE A 286 2.97 0.86 14.30
C PHE A 286 4.37 0.70 14.92
N LEU A 287 4.91 1.77 15.50
CA LEU A 287 6.25 1.78 16.09
C LEU A 287 6.36 0.84 17.31
N ARG A 288 5.33 0.76 18.15
CA ARG A 288 5.29 -0.17 19.30
C ARG A 288 5.49 -1.63 18.90
N GLU A 289 4.91 -2.01 17.77
CA GLU A 289 4.96 -3.38 17.26
C GLU A 289 6.24 -3.64 16.44
N THR A 290 6.80 -2.61 15.79
CA THR A 290 7.75 -2.80 14.69
C THR A 290 9.18 -2.37 15.01
N LEU A 291 9.38 -1.39 15.90
CA LEU A 291 10.70 -0.78 16.14
C LEU A 291 11.77 -1.82 16.52
N HIS A 292 11.39 -2.80 17.34
CA HIS A 292 12.26 -3.87 17.83
C HIS A 292 11.99 -5.24 17.16
N ALA A 293 11.06 -5.30 16.20
CA ALA A 293 10.78 -6.52 15.45
C ALA A 293 11.76 -6.71 14.29
N GLU A 294 11.68 -7.84 13.61
CA GLU A 294 12.36 -8.05 12.32
C GLU A 294 11.81 -7.11 11.25
N TRP A 295 12.71 -6.54 10.47
CA TRP A 295 12.40 -5.56 9.43
C TRP A 295 12.31 -6.25 8.07
N GLY A 296 11.23 -5.95 7.34
CA GLY A 296 11.03 -6.30 5.94
C GLY A 296 11.55 -5.20 5.01
N LEU A 297 11.17 -5.27 3.74
CA LEU A 297 11.67 -4.38 2.70
C LEU A 297 11.26 -2.91 2.93
N TYR A 298 10.03 -2.69 3.37
CA TYR A 298 9.46 -1.35 3.57
C TYR A 298 9.58 -0.84 5.01
N THR A 299 10.04 -1.67 5.94
CA THR A 299 10.09 -1.32 7.36
C THR A 299 10.99 -0.11 7.63
N PRO A 300 12.21 0.02 7.03
CA PRO A 300 13.05 1.20 7.25
C PRO A 300 12.33 2.51 6.92
N TRP A 301 11.65 2.55 5.77
CA TRP A 301 10.91 3.73 5.32
C TRP A 301 9.69 4.02 6.20
N ALA A 302 8.93 2.99 6.58
CA ALA A 302 7.78 3.15 7.46
C ALA A 302 8.20 3.65 8.86
N VAL A 303 9.28 3.09 9.43
CA VAL A 303 9.85 3.52 10.73
C VAL A 303 10.35 4.96 10.65
N PHE A 304 11.06 5.33 9.58
CA PHE A 304 11.51 6.70 9.36
C PHE A 304 10.34 7.69 9.31
N LEU A 305 9.33 7.43 8.47
CA LEU A 305 8.18 8.34 8.32
C LEU A 305 7.35 8.45 9.60
N THR A 306 7.07 7.33 10.28
CA THR A 306 6.34 7.35 11.56
C THR A 306 7.13 8.06 12.65
N THR A 307 8.46 7.93 12.66
CA THR A 307 9.34 8.69 13.58
C THR A 307 9.26 10.19 13.29
N LEU A 308 9.27 10.61 12.02
CA LEU A 308 9.10 12.02 11.65
C LEU A 308 7.73 12.58 12.06
N VAL A 309 6.67 11.77 12.01
CA VAL A 309 5.35 12.15 12.52
C VAL A 309 5.40 12.43 14.03
N VAL A 310 5.97 11.51 14.81
CA VAL A 310 6.09 11.66 16.27
C VAL A 310 6.96 12.86 16.62
N TRP A 311 8.13 12.98 15.99
CA TRP A 311 9.03 14.13 16.16
C TRP A 311 8.36 15.45 15.77
N GLY A 312 7.70 15.51 14.61
CA GLY A 312 7.05 16.72 14.12
C GLY A 312 5.92 17.19 15.02
N CYS A 313 5.14 16.25 15.57
CA CYS A 313 4.13 16.55 16.59
C CYS A 313 4.77 17.02 17.90
N GLY A 314 5.78 16.32 18.41
CA GLY A 314 6.49 16.69 19.63
C GLY A 314 7.08 18.10 19.55
N GLN A 315 7.79 18.40 18.46
CA GLN A 315 8.43 19.68 18.24
C GLN A 315 7.45 20.86 18.07
N ALA A 316 6.26 20.61 17.50
CA ALA A 316 5.25 21.65 17.32
C ALA A 316 4.36 21.84 18.56
N ILE A 317 4.25 20.81 19.42
CA ILE A 317 3.54 20.87 20.70
C ILE A 317 4.43 21.51 21.78
N ALA A 318 5.74 21.27 21.74
CA ALA A 318 6.71 22.05 22.49
C ALA A 318 6.55 23.54 22.11
N ARG A 319 6.50 24.43 23.11
CA ARG A 319 6.37 25.88 22.87
C ARG A 319 7.54 26.36 22.02
N GLU A 320 7.35 27.43 21.24
CA GLU A 320 8.37 27.90 20.26
C GLU A 320 9.77 28.11 20.86
N ASP A 321 9.84 28.41 22.16
CA ASP A 321 11.08 28.68 22.91
C ASP A 321 11.59 27.47 23.74
N GLU A 322 10.82 26.38 23.81
CA GLU A 322 11.17 25.21 24.62
C GLU A 322 11.73 24.11 23.71
N GLU A 323 13.05 23.92 23.75
CA GLU A 323 13.67 22.81 23.04
C GLU A 323 13.19 21.47 23.59
N LEU A 324 13.09 20.46 22.72
CA LEU A 324 12.84 19.10 23.18
C LEU A 324 13.95 18.68 24.16
N PRO A 325 13.61 18.02 25.28
CA PRO A 325 14.59 17.47 26.21
C PRO A 325 15.59 16.59 25.47
N PRO A 326 16.88 16.62 25.87
CA PRO A 326 17.88 15.73 25.29
C PRO A 326 17.50 14.26 25.51
N PRO A 327 18.05 13.34 24.71
CA PRO A 327 17.88 11.90 24.93
C PRO A 327 18.24 11.51 26.37
N SER A 328 17.45 10.62 26.95
CA SER A 328 17.66 10.05 28.27
C SER A 328 18.83 9.06 28.28
N GLU A 329 19.26 8.65 29.48
CA GLU A 329 20.30 7.61 29.64
C GLU A 329 19.88 6.26 29.04
N ASN A 330 18.57 5.99 28.97
CA ASN A 330 18.02 4.80 28.36
C ASN A 330 16.97 5.16 27.29
N PRO A 331 17.43 5.48 26.05
CA PRO A 331 16.54 5.86 24.97
C PRO A 331 15.51 4.78 24.60
N GLU A 332 15.82 3.50 24.74
CA GLU A 332 14.86 2.43 24.44
C GLU A 332 13.65 2.48 25.37
N GLN A 333 13.90 2.63 26.67
CA GLN A 333 12.84 2.73 27.66
C GLN A 333 12.03 4.03 27.48
N GLY A 334 12.71 5.16 27.29
CA GLY A 334 12.05 6.46 27.11
C GLY A 334 11.16 6.50 25.85
N ALA A 335 11.63 5.92 24.74
CA ALA A 335 10.84 5.77 23.53
C ALA A 335 9.60 4.90 23.76
N ARG A 336 9.76 3.75 24.43
CA ARG A 336 8.66 2.81 24.72
C ARG A 336 7.58 3.47 25.58
N GLU A 337 7.95 4.12 26.67
CA GLU A 337 7.00 4.79 27.58
C GLU A 337 6.21 5.90 26.89
N MET A 338 6.87 6.70 26.05
CA MET A 338 6.19 7.72 25.26
C MET A 338 5.20 7.10 24.27
N LEU A 339 5.59 6.05 23.55
CA LEU A 339 4.72 5.38 22.59
C LEU A 339 3.49 4.76 23.28
N GLU A 340 3.66 4.13 24.45
CA GLU A 340 2.55 3.66 25.28
C GLU A 340 1.63 4.80 25.73
N THR A 341 2.20 5.94 26.11
CA THR A 341 1.43 7.13 26.52
C THR A 341 0.56 7.64 25.39
N ILE A 342 1.10 7.74 24.16
CA ILE A 342 0.33 8.15 22.98
C ILE A 342 -0.78 7.13 22.70
N PHE A 343 -0.45 5.84 22.71
CA PHE A 343 -1.39 4.78 22.34
C PHE A 343 -2.57 4.65 23.30
N ASN A 344 -2.31 4.76 24.61
CA ASN A 344 -3.33 4.61 25.65
C ASN A 344 -4.10 5.92 25.92
N SER A 345 -3.72 7.04 25.28
CA SER A 345 -4.42 8.31 25.46
C SER A 345 -5.75 8.32 24.67
N PRO A 346 -6.91 8.46 25.34
CA PRO A 346 -8.21 8.50 24.66
C PRO A 346 -8.42 9.81 23.89
N ASN A 347 -7.73 10.87 24.32
CA ASN A 347 -7.83 12.22 23.76
C ASN A 347 -6.49 12.66 23.19
N ARG A 348 -6.53 13.74 22.41
CA ARG A 348 -5.33 14.39 21.90
C ARG A 348 -4.35 14.72 23.03
N VAL A 349 -3.11 14.27 22.87
CA VAL A 349 -2.03 14.58 23.80
C VAL A 349 -1.64 16.05 23.64
N ASN A 350 -1.71 16.80 24.74
CA ASN A 350 -1.42 18.23 24.77
C ASN A 350 0.05 18.56 25.12
N LYS A 351 0.81 17.57 25.58
CA LYS A 351 2.24 17.69 25.87
C LYS A 351 2.95 16.40 25.52
N LEU A 352 3.97 16.49 24.67
CA LEU A 352 4.82 15.37 24.26
C LEU A 352 6.28 15.80 24.37
N ASP A 353 6.72 16.08 25.59
CA ASP A 353 8.07 16.57 25.88
C ASP A 353 9.05 15.41 26.11
N ARG A 354 8.66 14.33 26.78
CA ARG A 354 9.58 13.23 27.11
C ARG A 354 9.55 12.08 26.10
N GLY A 355 10.71 11.52 25.79
CA GLY A 355 10.87 10.33 24.94
C GLY A 355 10.91 10.60 23.43
N VAL A 356 10.63 11.82 22.96
CA VAL A 356 10.61 12.11 21.51
C VAL A 356 12.00 11.93 20.89
N LEU A 357 13.03 12.55 21.48
CA LEU A 357 14.40 12.39 20.99
C LEU A 357 14.95 10.99 21.29
N ASP A 358 14.45 10.31 22.32
CA ASP A 358 14.77 8.91 22.58
C ASP A 358 14.34 8.02 21.41
N LEU A 359 13.10 8.17 20.95
CA LEU A 359 12.59 7.47 19.76
C LEU A 359 13.42 7.79 18.53
N VAL A 360 13.78 9.06 18.31
CA VAL A 360 14.61 9.47 17.17
C VAL A 360 15.96 8.76 17.20
N VAL A 361 16.61 8.68 18.36
CA VAL A 361 17.89 7.97 18.55
C VAL A 361 17.74 6.46 18.31
N VAL A 362 16.71 5.84 18.86
CA VAL A 362 16.46 4.39 18.69
C VAL A 362 16.20 4.06 17.22
N ALA A 363 15.35 4.83 16.55
CA ALA A 363 15.06 4.65 15.13
C ALA A 363 16.30 4.88 14.24
N ALA A 364 17.11 5.92 14.52
CA ALA A 364 18.35 6.19 13.79
C ALA A 364 19.35 5.03 13.93
N SER A 365 19.57 4.56 15.16
CA SER A 365 20.44 3.41 15.44
C SER A 365 19.96 2.14 14.74
N ARG A 366 18.64 1.89 14.73
CA ARG A 366 18.08 0.72 14.05
C ARG A 366 18.23 0.80 12.53
N LEU A 367 18.07 1.99 11.94
CA LEU A 367 18.27 2.21 10.50
C LEU A 367 19.71 1.92 10.05
N GLU A 368 20.73 2.35 10.81
CA GLU A 368 22.13 2.04 10.49
C GLU A 368 22.48 0.57 10.69
N ASN A 369 21.92 -0.06 11.73
CA ASN A 369 22.25 -1.42 12.11
C ASN A 369 21.39 -2.48 11.40
N ASN A 370 20.50 -2.09 10.49
CA ASN A 370 19.60 -3.01 9.79
C ASN A 370 20.31 -3.95 8.80
N GLY A 371 21.64 -3.90 8.69
CA GLY A 371 22.44 -4.76 7.80
C GLY A 371 22.25 -4.48 6.31
N SER A 372 21.35 -3.56 5.94
CA SER A 372 21.19 -3.05 4.59
C SER A 372 22.29 -2.02 4.30
N GLN A 373 23.21 -2.33 3.39
CA GLN A 373 24.16 -1.36 2.83
C GLN A 373 23.46 -0.33 1.90
N HIS A 374 22.16 -0.12 2.05
CA HIS A 374 21.38 0.75 1.18
C HIS A 374 21.60 2.21 1.59
N THR A 375 21.97 3.04 0.61
CA THR A 375 22.27 4.47 0.83
C THR A 375 21.09 5.24 1.44
N ILE A 376 19.86 4.86 1.08
CA ILE A 376 18.64 5.54 1.55
C ILE A 376 18.44 5.37 3.07
N ASP A 377 18.70 4.19 3.61
CA ASP A 377 18.54 3.93 5.05
C ASP A 377 19.56 4.77 5.85
N ASN A 378 20.78 4.88 5.32
CA ASN A 378 21.83 5.73 5.89
C ASN A 378 21.47 7.22 5.83
N ASP A 379 20.93 7.71 4.71
CA ASP A 379 20.49 9.11 4.59
C ASP A 379 19.35 9.43 5.57
N CYS A 380 18.41 8.49 5.73
CA CYS A 380 17.32 8.59 6.70
C CYS A 380 17.87 8.62 8.13
N ALA A 381 18.80 7.72 8.47
CA ALA A 381 19.44 7.68 9.78
C ALA A 381 20.22 8.97 10.07
N GLN A 382 20.99 9.48 9.11
CA GLN A 382 21.72 10.74 9.24
C GLN A 382 20.80 11.94 9.47
N LEU A 383 19.63 11.98 8.84
CA LEU A 383 18.63 13.00 9.15
C LEU A 383 18.14 12.88 10.59
N LEU A 384 17.83 11.67 11.06
CA LEU A 384 17.40 11.45 12.45
C LEU A 384 18.50 11.79 13.48
N TRP A 385 19.77 11.44 13.22
CA TRP A 385 20.87 11.83 14.10
C TRP A 385 21.02 13.34 14.23
N ARG A 386 20.87 14.08 13.12
CA ARG A 386 20.85 15.55 13.13
C ARG A 386 19.70 16.10 13.98
N LEU A 387 18.52 15.48 13.92
CA LEU A 387 17.36 15.87 14.74
C LEU A 387 17.61 15.65 16.24
N ALA A 388 18.28 14.56 16.61
CA ALA A 388 18.63 14.27 18.00
C ALA A 388 19.72 15.21 18.55
N LYS A 389 20.32 16.06 17.71
CA LYS A 389 21.51 16.88 18.04
C LYS A 389 22.67 16.06 18.61
N VAL A 390 22.71 14.77 18.31
CA VAL A 390 23.82 13.88 18.71
C VAL A 390 24.83 13.92 17.56
N THR A 391 25.95 14.60 17.78
CA THR A 391 27.11 14.47 16.90
C THR A 391 27.71 13.09 17.07
N ARG A 392 27.70 12.31 15.98
CA ARG A 392 28.49 11.08 15.85
C ARG A 392 29.79 11.38 15.15
#